data_AF-A0A4R3Q1N8-F1
#
_entry.id   AF-A0A4R3Q1N8-F1
#
_cell.length_a   1.000
_cell.length_b   1.000
_cell.length_c   1.000
_cell.angle_alpha   90.00
_cell.angle_beta   90.00
_cell.angle_gamma   90.00
#
_symmetry.space_group_name_H-M   'P 1'
#
loop_
_entity.id
_entity.type
_entity.pdbx_description
1 polymer ?
#
loop_
_entity_poly.entity_id
_entity_poly.type
_entity_poly.pdbx_seq_one_letter_code
_entity_poly.pdbx_strand_id
1 'polypeptide(L)'
;MLHLTHDTEQLARRVAARVGRKPEDLIRAALEREAKALGVSDEPQPERRRMTVEQMLAIGDKITALPLLDPRSPQEIADDLNEL
;
A
#
# COMPACT_ATOMS: atom_id res chain seq x y z
N MET A 1 -3.22 24.75 -14.47
CA MET A 1 -1.98 24.12 -14.98
C MET A 1 -0.84 24.54 -14.07
N LEU A 2 -0.03 23.59 -13.62
CA LEU A 2 1.14 23.88 -12.79
C LEU A 2 2.34 24.04 -13.73
N HIS A 3 2.95 25.22 -13.76
CA HIS A 3 4.11 25.48 -14.61
C HIS A 3 5.38 25.05 -13.87
N LEU A 4 6.03 24.01 -14.37
CA LEU A 4 7.33 23.58 -13.87
C LEU A 4 8.43 24.41 -14.51
N THR A 5 9.49 24.68 -13.76
CA THR A 5 10.71 25.26 -14.34
C THR A 5 11.36 24.26 -15.30
N HIS A 6 12.11 24.77 -16.28
CA HIS A 6 12.80 23.93 -17.27
C HIS A 6 13.69 22.86 -16.61
N ASP A 7 14.40 23.22 -15.54
CA ASP A 7 15.28 22.32 -14.80
C ASP A 7 14.52 21.17 -14.14
N THR A 8 13.35 21.45 -13.57
CA THR A 8 12.49 20.45 -12.93
C THR A 8 11.92 19.48 -13.97
N GLU A 9 11.54 19.99 -15.14
CA GLU A 9 11.07 19.16 -16.25
C GLU A 9 12.17 18.24 -16.78
N GLN A 10 13.39 18.76 -16.96
CA GLN A 10 14.55 17.97 -17.38
C GLN A 10 14.92 16.88 -16.37
N LEU A 11 14.81 17.18 -15.08
CA LEU A 11 15.00 16.18 -14.03
C LEU A 11 13.92 15.09 -14.12
N ALA A 12 12.64 15.47 -14.18
CA ALA A 12 11.53 14.52 -14.29
C ALA A 12 11.68 13.60 -15.50
N ARG A 13 12.06 14.15 -16.67
CA ARG A 13 12.31 13.37 -17.90
C ARG A 13 13.44 12.35 -17.74
N ARG A 14 14.57 12.74 -17.13
CA ARG A 14 15.71 11.83 -16.91
C ARG A 14 15.37 10.69 -15.96
N VAL A 15 14.66 11.00 -14.86
CA VAL A 15 14.25 9.97 -13.90
C VAL A 15 13.19 9.03 -14.51
N ALA A 16 12.22 9.59 -15.23
CA ALA A 16 11.19 8.84 -15.94
C ALA A 16 11.79 7.87 -16.97
N ALA A 17 12.78 8.31 -17.75
CA ALA A 17 13.51 7.47 -18.69
C ALA A 17 14.24 6.30 -18.00
N ARG A 18 14.81 6.54 -16.81
CA ARG A 18 15.50 5.49 -16.03
C ARG A 18 14.56 4.46 -15.43
N VAL A 19 13.34 4.87 -15.05
CA VAL A 19 12.34 4.02 -14.39
C VAL A 19 11.36 3.40 -15.40
N GLY A 20 11.43 3.79 -16.68
CA GLY A 20 10.55 3.29 -17.73
C GLY A 20 9.09 3.76 -17.59
N ARG A 21 8.88 4.93 -16.99
CA ARG A 21 7.54 5.52 -16.77
C ARG A 21 7.40 6.85 -17.50
N LYS A 22 6.18 7.36 -17.66
CA LYS A 22 5.98 8.73 -18.13
C LYS A 22 6.37 9.74 -17.04
N PRO A 23 6.92 10.92 -17.38
CA PRO A 23 7.25 11.95 -16.38
C PRO A 23 6.05 12.35 -15.51
N GLU A 24 4.86 12.42 -16.11
CA GLU A 24 3.62 12.77 -15.41
C GLU A 24 3.24 11.72 -14.35
N ASP A 25 3.31 10.43 -14.68
CA ASP A 25 3.01 9.33 -13.76
C ASP A 25 4.02 9.31 -12.59
N LEU A 26 5.28 9.62 -12.88
CA LEU A 26 6.34 9.70 -11.87
C LEU A 26 6.12 10.89 -10.93
N ILE A 27 5.80 12.06 -11.47
CA ILE A 27 5.50 13.27 -10.68
C ILE A 27 4.27 13.02 -9.80
N ARG A 28 3.21 12.42 -10.35
CA ARG A 28 2.01 12.03 -9.61
C ARG A 28 2.35 11.12 -8.43
N ALA A 29 3.04 10.01 -8.67
CA ALA A 29 3.39 9.05 -7.63
C ALA A 29 4.30 9.65 -6.54
N ALA A 30 5.22 10.55 -6.93
CA ALA A 30 6.06 11.26 -5.97
C ALA A 30 5.22 12.19 -5.07
N LEU A 31 4.30 12.96 -5.66
CA LEU A 31 3.40 13.85 -4.94
C LEU A 31 2.43 13.09 -4.04
N GLU A 32 1.88 11.95 -4.49
CA GLU A 32 1.01 11.09 -3.67
C GLU A 32 1.76 10.57 -2.43
N ARG A 33 3.02 10.16 -2.59
CA ARG A 33 3.86 9.71 -1.46
C ARG A 33 4.12 10.83 -0.47
N GLU A 34 4.48 12.03 -0.96
CA GLU A 34 4.72 13.20 -0.10
C GLU A 34 3.43 13.67 0.57
N ALA A 35 2.31 13.71 -0.14
CA ALA A 35 1.00 14.06 0.40
C ALA A 35 0.58 13.08 1.50
N LYS A 36 0.84 11.78 1.34
CA LYS A 36 0.60 10.77 2.37
C LYS A 36 1.49 10.99 3.59
N ALA A 37 2.77 11.28 3.39
CA ALA A 37 3.72 11.53 4.48
C ALA A 37 3.37 12.80 5.28
N LEU A 38 2.85 13.82 4.60
CA LEU A 38 2.46 15.11 5.20
C LEU A 38 1.00 15.15 5.67
N GLY A 39 0.22 14.07 5.45
CA GLY A 39 -1.20 14.01 5.80
C GLY A 39 -2.11 14.94 4.99
N VAL A 40 -1.69 15.32 3.78
CA VAL A 40 -2.37 16.25 2.86
C VAL A 40 -3.18 15.49 1.78
N SER A 41 -3.09 14.16 1.71
CA SER A 41 -3.87 13.37 0.76
C SER A 41 -5.36 13.42 1.08
N ASP A 42 -6.15 13.99 0.16
CA ASP A 42 -7.62 13.97 0.13
C ASP A 42 -8.21 12.60 -0.26
N GLU A 43 -7.39 11.67 -0.75
CA GLU A 43 -7.84 10.29 -0.89
C GLU A 43 -8.12 9.73 0.50
N PRO A 44 -9.36 9.30 0.79
CA PRO A 44 -9.60 8.56 2.00
C PRO A 44 -8.62 7.39 1.97
N GLN A 45 -7.62 7.39 2.88
CA GLN A 45 -7.00 6.15 3.33
C GLN A 45 -8.16 5.17 3.45
N PRO A 46 -8.12 3.96 2.88
CA PRO A 46 -9.25 3.05 2.97
C PRO A 46 -9.63 3.05 4.43
N GLU A 47 -10.77 3.69 4.74
CA GLU A 47 -11.13 3.92 6.13
C GLU A 47 -11.03 2.52 6.72
N ARG A 48 -10.29 2.36 7.82
CA ARG A 48 -10.31 1.07 8.52
C ARG A 48 -11.79 0.82 8.76
N ARG A 49 -12.41 0.00 7.90
CA ARG A 49 -13.85 -0.03 7.76
C ARG A 49 -14.32 -0.52 9.11
N ARG A 50 -14.94 0.38 9.89
CA ARG A 50 -15.40 0.01 11.22
C ARG A 50 -16.44 -1.07 11.01
N MET A 51 -16.07 -2.27 11.38
CA MET A 51 -16.95 -3.41 11.30
C MET A 51 -17.87 -3.40 12.51
N THR A 52 -19.15 -3.71 12.30
CA THR A 52 -20.03 -4.02 13.43
C THR A 52 -19.66 -5.37 14.03
N VAL A 53 -20.13 -5.66 15.24
CA VAL A 53 -19.89 -6.95 15.91
C VAL A 53 -20.40 -8.10 15.04
N GLU A 54 -21.57 -7.94 14.42
CA GLU A 54 -22.18 -8.93 13.53
C GLU A 54 -21.32 -9.20 12.31
N GLN A 55 -20.75 -8.15 11.72
CA GLN A 55 -19.84 -8.29 10.58
C GLN A 55 -18.55 -9.01 10.98
N MET A 56 -18.04 -8.75 12.18
CA MET A 56 -16.84 -9.41 12.69
C MET A 56 -17.09 -10.91 12.95
N LEU A 57 -18.23 -11.24 13.54
CA LEU A 57 -18.63 -12.64 13.76
C LEU A 57 -18.83 -13.39 12.43
N ALA A 58 -19.48 -12.78 11.44
CA ALA A 58 -19.66 -13.39 10.13
C ALA A 58 -18.33 -13.67 9.41
N ILE A 59 -17.31 -12.83 9.61
CA ILE A 59 -15.95 -13.13 9.13
C ILE A 59 -15.35 -14.33 9.89
N GLY A 60 -15.52 -14.38 11.21
CA GLY A 60 -15.09 -15.51 12.03
C GLY A 60 -15.65 -16.85 11.53
N ASP A 61 -16.97 -16.90 11.31
CA ASP A 61 -17.65 -18.10 10.78
C ASP A 61 -17.14 -18.50 9.39
N LYS A 62 -16.84 -17.50 8.54
CA LYS A 62 -16.27 -17.77 7.22
C LYS A 62 -14.87 -18.36 7.33
N ILE A 63 -14.03 -17.86 8.24
CA ILE A 63 -12.65 -18.33 8.42
C ILE A 63 -12.63 -19.74 9.02
N THR A 64 -13.47 -20.03 10.02
CA THR A 64 -13.50 -21.33 10.68
C THR A 64 -14.03 -22.44 9.79
N ALA A 65 -14.80 -22.11 8.74
CA ALA A 65 -15.26 -23.06 7.73
C ALA A 65 -14.17 -23.42 6.70
N LEU A 66 -13.04 -22.71 6.66
CA LEU A 66 -11.95 -23.02 5.73
C LEU A 66 -11.12 -24.20 6.23
N PRO A 67 -10.57 -25.03 5.32
CA PRO A 67 -9.68 -26.11 5.71
C PRO A 67 -8.40 -25.56 6.34
N LEU A 68 -7.88 -26.26 7.34
CA LEU A 68 -6.58 -25.96 7.92
C LEU A 68 -5.48 -26.30 6.90
N LEU A 69 -4.80 -25.27 6.39
CA LEU A 69 -3.77 -25.42 5.35
C LEU A 69 -2.40 -25.79 5.92
N ASP A 70 -2.12 -25.34 7.14
CA ASP A 70 -0.86 -25.59 7.83
C ASP A 70 -1.17 -26.23 9.19
N PRO A 71 -0.83 -27.52 9.39
CA PRO A 71 -1.09 -28.23 10.64
C PRO A 71 -0.08 -27.89 11.75
N ARG A 72 0.99 -27.14 11.43
CA ARG A 72 2.01 -26.75 12.41
C ARG A 72 1.40 -25.85 13.47
N SER A 73 1.94 -25.96 14.68
CA SER A 73 1.56 -25.09 15.77
C SER A 73 1.97 -23.64 15.49
N PRO A 74 1.29 -22.65 16.12
CA PRO A 74 1.71 -21.25 16.01
C PRO A 74 3.16 -20.99 16.40
N GLN A 75 3.72 -21.78 17.34
CA GLN A 75 5.10 -21.64 17.78
C GLN A 75 6.08 -22.10 16.70
N GLU A 76 5.84 -23.26 16.09
CA GLU A 76 6.68 -23.77 14.99
C GLU A 76 6.68 -22.80 13.80
N ILE A 77 5.54 -22.18 13.49
CA ILE A 77 5.45 -21.16 12.43
C ILE A 77 6.26 -19.91 12.80
N ALA A 78 6.21 -19.47 14.07
CA ALA A 78 6.93 -18.30 14.53
C ALA A 78 8.45 -18.52 14.54
N ASP A 79 8.89 -19.71 14.93
CA ASP A 79 10.31 -20.09 14.95
C ASP A 79 10.88 -20.09 13.52
N ASP A 80 10.19 -20.71 12.56
CA ASP A 80 10.57 -20.70 11.13
C ASP A 80 10.72 -19.29 10.55
N LEU A 81 9.82 -18.35 10.91
CA LEU A 81 9.88 -16.97 10.42
C LEU A 81 11.09 -16.20 10.96
N ASN A 82 11.56 -16.55 12.16
CA ASN A 82 12.71 -15.90 12.79
C ASN A 82 14.06 -16.45 12.28
N GLU A 83 14.05 -17.59 11.59
CA GLU A 83 15.23 -18.19 10.98
C GLU A 83 15.52 -17.71 9.54
N LEU A 84 14.64 -16.88 8.96
CA LEU A 84 14.78 -16.24 7.62
C LEU A 84 15.41 -14.85 7.68
#